data_AF-A0A3M1U204-F1
#
_entry.id   AF-A0A3M1U204-F1
#
_cell.length_a   1.000
_cell.length_b   1.000
_cell.length_c   1.000
_cell.angle_alpha   90.00
_cell.angle_beta   90.00
_cell.angle_gamma   90.00
#
_symmetry.space_group_name_H-M   'P 1'
#
loop_
_entity.id
_entity.type
_entity.pdbx_description
1 polymer ?
#
loop_
_entity_poly.entity_id
_entity_poly.type
_entity_poly.pdbx_seq_one_letter_code
_entity_poly.pdbx_strand_id
1 'polypeptide(L)'
;MSRVGKKPIPIPSGVTVTVEAGNHVVVKGPKGELSQPIHPDLTVKVEGDTVVVERPTEQARHRSQHGLARTLIHNMIVGVSEGYKKSLEIHGVGYRAQVQGKDLVLNLGFSHPVTIAPPEGITFEVVQEDRGRINRIVVSGIDKQKV
;
A
#
# COMPACT_ATOMS: atom_id res chain seq x y z
N MET A 1 11.15 -22.39 -8.05
CA MET A 1 11.04 -22.19 -6.58
C MET A 1 10.82 -20.71 -6.30
N SER A 2 9.74 -20.33 -5.61
CA SER A 2 9.59 -18.93 -5.18
C SER A 2 10.61 -18.64 -4.08
N ARG A 3 11.69 -17.92 -4.42
CA ARG A 3 12.73 -17.46 -3.48
C ARG A 3 12.22 -16.39 -2.51
N VAL A 4 11.08 -15.77 -2.82
CA VAL A 4 10.52 -14.64 -2.07
C VAL A 4 9.71 -15.09 -0.85
N GLY A 5 8.96 -16.19 -0.96
CA GLY A 5 8.13 -16.70 0.15
C GLY A 5 8.94 -17.15 1.37
N LYS A 6 10.08 -17.83 1.16
CA LYS A 6 10.92 -18.36 2.25
C LYS A 6 11.67 -17.28 3.06
N LYS A 7 11.65 -16.02 2.64
CA LYS A 7 12.35 -14.96 3.35
C LYS A 7 11.48 -14.47 4.51
N PRO A 8 11.98 -14.52 5.76
CA PRO A 8 11.31 -13.91 6.89
C PRO A 8 11.02 -12.43 6.62
N ILE A 9 9.93 -11.93 7.19
CA ILE A 9 9.55 -10.52 7.10
C ILE A 9 9.96 -9.85 8.42
N PRO A 10 10.92 -8.92 8.43
CA PRO A 10 11.27 -8.20 9.64
C PRO A 10 10.13 -7.25 10.04
N ILE A 11 9.85 -7.18 11.33
CA ILE A 11 8.90 -6.25 11.92
C ILE A 11 9.70 -5.06 12.45
N PRO A 12 9.57 -3.84 11.87
CA PRO A 12 10.24 -2.66 12.39
C PRO A 12 9.65 -2.25 13.74
N SER A 13 10.44 -1.52 14.52
CA SER A 13 10.01 -1.05 15.85
C SER A 13 8.75 -0.18 15.76
N GLY A 14 7.82 -0.41 16.69
CA GLY A 14 6.54 0.29 16.72
C GLY A 14 5.47 -0.27 15.78
N VAL A 15 5.72 -1.40 15.12
CA VAL A 15 4.71 -2.18 14.39
C VAL A 15 4.37 -3.45 15.16
N THR A 16 3.08 -3.77 15.26
CA THR A 16 2.58 -4.99 15.88
C THR A 16 1.79 -5.79 14.85
N VAL A 17 2.11 -7.07 14.73
CA VAL A 17 1.40 -8.00 13.85
C VAL A 17 0.68 -9.01 14.71
N THR A 18 -0.64 -9.11 14.56
CA THR A 18 -1.49 -10.10 15.21
C THR A 18 -2.14 -10.99 14.17
N VAL A 19 -2.14 -12.30 14.43
CA VAL A 19 -2.81 -13.29 13.59
C VAL A 19 -4.02 -13.80 14.36
N GLU A 20 -5.21 -13.44 13.91
CA GLU A 20 -6.48 -13.85 14.50
C GLU A 20 -6.96 -15.18 13.91
N ALA A 21 -8.06 -15.70 14.47
CA ALA A 21 -8.70 -16.92 13.99
C ALA A 21 -9.06 -16.82 12.51
N GLY A 22 -8.90 -17.92 11.77
CA GLY A 22 -9.16 -17.96 10.33
C GLY A 22 -8.09 -17.27 9.47
N ASN A 23 -6.86 -17.13 9.98
CA ASN A 23 -5.73 -16.53 9.25
C ASN A 23 -5.97 -15.06 8.87
N HIS A 24 -6.68 -14.33 9.73
CA HIS A 24 -6.85 -12.90 9.56
C HIS A 24 -5.66 -12.17 10.16
N VAL A 25 -4.84 -11.55 9.32
CA VAL A 25 -3.64 -10.85 9.76
C VAL A 25 -3.96 -9.38 9.92
N VAL A 26 -3.75 -8.87 11.12
CA VAL A 26 -3.93 -7.46 11.48
C VAL A 26 -2.56 -6.87 11.79
N VAL A 27 -2.24 -5.74 11.16
CA VAL A 27 -0.97 -5.04 11.31
C VAL A 27 -1.26 -3.62 11.78
N LYS A 28 -0.76 -3.28 12.96
CA LYS A 28 -0.89 -1.95 13.58
C LYS A 28 0.46 -1.26 13.60
N GLY A 29 0.49 0.02 13.28
CA GLY A 29 1.71 0.82 13.30
C GLY A 29 1.41 2.31 13.47
N PRO A 30 2.45 3.17 13.37
CA PRO A 30 2.33 4.60 13.63
C PRO A 30 1.37 5.32 12.66
N LYS A 31 1.18 4.81 11.45
CA LYS A 31 0.29 5.43 10.44
C LYS A 31 -1.15 4.92 10.46
N GLY A 32 -1.44 3.88 11.22
CA GLY A 32 -2.76 3.28 11.30
C GLY A 32 -2.75 1.76 11.40
N GLU A 33 -3.86 1.15 11.02
CA GLU A 33 -4.11 -0.28 11.09
C GLU A 33 -4.59 -0.80 9.74
N LEU A 34 -4.06 -1.96 9.34
CA LEU A 34 -4.47 -2.68 8.14
C LEU A 34 -4.80 -4.12 8.51
N SER A 35 -5.81 -4.67 7.89
CA SER A 35 -6.20 -6.07 8.07
C SER A 35 -6.39 -6.76 6.73
N GLN A 36 -5.96 -8.01 6.64
CA GLN A 36 -6.06 -8.80 5.43
C GLN A 36 -6.31 -10.27 5.76
N PRO A 37 -7.34 -10.90 5.19
CA PRO A 37 -7.50 -12.35 5.25
C PRO A 37 -6.41 -13.03 4.41
N ILE A 38 -5.72 -14.00 5.01
CA ILE A 38 -4.78 -14.89 4.34
C ILE A 38 -5.47 -16.24 4.11
N HIS A 39 -5.07 -16.95 3.06
CA HIS A 39 -5.64 -18.26 2.74
C HIS A 39 -5.51 -19.22 3.95
N PRO A 40 -6.58 -19.93 4.35
CA PRO A 40 -6.60 -20.74 5.57
C PRO A 40 -5.58 -21.89 5.55
N ASP A 41 -5.29 -22.44 4.36
CA ASP A 41 -4.32 -23.52 4.21
C ASP A 41 -2.86 -23.14 4.52
N LEU A 42 -2.53 -21.84 4.58
CA LEU A 42 -1.18 -21.39 4.96
C LEU A 42 -1.09 -21.24 6.48
N THR A 43 0.10 -21.25 7.05
CA THR A 43 0.28 -20.95 8.49
C THR A 43 1.12 -19.69 8.60
N VAL A 44 0.61 -18.66 9.28
CA VAL A 44 1.36 -17.43 9.55
C VAL A 44 1.81 -17.46 11.00
N LYS A 45 3.12 -17.42 11.24
CA LYS A 45 3.73 -17.39 12.58
C LYS A 45 4.46 -16.07 12.79
N VAL A 46 4.32 -15.53 14.00
CA VAL A 46 5.10 -14.37 14.46
C VAL A 46 6.16 -14.91 15.41
N GLU A 47 7.42 -14.85 14.98
CA GLU A 47 8.59 -15.33 15.70
C GLU A 47 9.44 -14.13 16.13
N GLY A 48 9.21 -13.67 17.36
CA GLY A 48 9.86 -12.47 17.91
C GLY A 48 9.63 -11.25 17.02
N ASP A 49 10.70 -10.76 16.40
CA ASP A 49 10.69 -9.58 15.52
C ASP A 49 10.50 -9.93 14.04
N THR A 50 10.08 -11.15 13.72
CA THR A 50 9.88 -11.58 12.33
C THR A 50 8.56 -12.31 12.12
N VAL A 51 7.99 -12.17 10.93
CA VAL A 51 6.85 -12.98 10.47
C VAL A 51 7.34 -14.03 9.48
N VAL A 52 6.97 -15.27 9.73
CA VAL A 52 7.26 -16.43 8.87
C VAL A 52 5.95 -17.00 8.36
N VAL A 53 5.89 -17.25 7.06
CA VAL A 53 4.75 -17.93 6.42
C VAL A 53 5.18 -19.35 6.07
N GLU A 54 4.44 -20.34 6.55
CA GLU A 54 4.64 -21.75 6.26
C GLU A 54 3.54 -22.24 5.31
N ARG A 55 3.90 -23.22 4.47
CA ARG A 55 2.97 -23.88 3.55
C ARG A 55 2.88 -25.38 3.87
N PRO A 56 1.72 -26.01 3.68
CA PRO A 56 1.53 -27.42 4.03
C PRO A 56 2.15 -28.37 2.99
N THR A 57 2.27 -27.96 1.73
CA THR A 57 2.80 -28.82 0.65
C THR A 57 3.61 -28.04 -0.40
N GLU A 58 4.34 -28.76 -1.26
CA GLU A 58 5.09 -28.19 -2.40
C GLU A 58 4.27 -28.08 -3.71
N GLN A 59 2.95 -28.29 -3.64
CA GLN A 59 2.08 -28.14 -4.80
C GLN A 59 2.16 -26.71 -5.37
N ALA A 60 1.97 -26.59 -6.70
CA ALA A 60 2.08 -25.31 -7.39
C ALA A 60 1.18 -24.22 -6.78
N ARG A 61 -0.06 -24.56 -6.43
CA ARG A 61 -1.02 -23.66 -5.79
C ARG A 61 -0.50 -23.09 -4.48
N HIS A 62 -0.06 -23.95 -3.55
CA HIS A 62 0.45 -23.53 -2.24
C HIS A 62 1.74 -22.72 -2.36
N ARG A 63 2.61 -23.00 -3.34
CA ARG A 63 3.82 -22.20 -3.59
C ARG A 63 3.49 -20.78 -4.06
N SER A 64 2.51 -20.62 -4.94
CA SER A 64 2.06 -19.31 -5.42
C SER A 64 1.39 -18.51 -4.31
N GLN A 65 0.48 -19.15 -3.55
CA GLN A 65 -0.22 -18.51 -2.43
C GLN A 65 0.74 -18.08 -1.32
N HIS A 66 1.77 -18.89 -1.00
CA HIS A 66 2.78 -18.52 -0.03
C HIS A 66 3.51 -17.22 -0.45
N GLY A 67 3.97 -17.13 -1.71
CA GLY A 67 4.61 -15.90 -2.19
C GLY A 67 3.71 -14.67 -2.11
N LEU A 68 2.42 -14.83 -2.42
CA LEU A 68 1.41 -13.78 -2.30
C LEU A 68 1.22 -13.35 -0.84
N ALA A 69 0.97 -14.29 0.07
CA ALA A 69 0.73 -14.03 1.49
C ALA A 69 1.90 -13.27 2.13
N ARG A 70 3.13 -13.73 1.88
CA ARG A 70 4.35 -13.04 2.34
C ARG A 70 4.40 -11.60 1.83
N THR A 71 4.09 -11.37 0.56
CA THR A 71 4.14 -10.05 -0.06
C THR A 71 3.05 -9.12 0.49
N LEU A 72 1.84 -9.64 0.72
CA LEU A 72 0.75 -8.88 1.32
C LEU A 72 1.11 -8.43 2.74
N ILE A 73 1.58 -9.34 3.59
CA ILE A 73 1.98 -9.03 4.97
C ILE A 73 3.12 -8.01 4.99
N HIS A 74 4.14 -8.21 4.16
CA HIS A 74 5.24 -7.27 4.04
C HIS A 74 4.75 -5.88 3.60
N ASN A 75 3.83 -5.81 2.64
CA ASN A 75 3.28 -4.53 2.21
C ASN A 75 2.45 -3.85 3.30
N MET A 76 1.70 -4.60 4.11
CA MET A 76 0.98 -4.04 5.25
C MET A 76 1.94 -3.43 6.27
N ILE A 77 3.03 -4.14 6.62
CA ILE A 77 4.05 -3.66 7.55
C ILE A 77 4.69 -2.36 7.05
N VAL A 78 5.15 -2.34 5.80
CA VAL A 78 5.73 -1.14 5.18
C VAL A 78 4.70 -0.01 5.09
N GLY A 79 3.43 -0.34 4.80
CA GLY A 79 2.34 0.61 4.72
C GLY A 79 2.05 1.34 6.03
N VAL A 80 2.03 0.62 7.15
CA VAL A 80 1.79 1.23 8.48
C VAL A 80 3.03 1.92 9.06
N SER A 81 4.24 1.59 8.61
CA SER A 81 5.48 2.22 9.06
C SER A 81 5.88 3.41 8.18
N GLU A 82 6.16 3.17 6.90
CA GLU A 82 6.69 4.14 5.94
C GLU A 82 5.58 4.78 5.10
N GLY A 83 4.47 4.07 4.87
CA GLY A 83 3.42 4.48 3.95
C GLY A 83 3.85 4.40 2.48
N TYR A 84 2.86 4.45 1.59
CA TYR A 84 3.06 4.44 0.15
C TYR A 84 2.84 5.81 -0.45
N LYS A 85 3.64 6.13 -1.45
CA LYS A 85 3.51 7.33 -2.28
C LYS A 85 3.67 6.96 -3.74
N LYS A 86 2.78 7.44 -4.60
CA LYS A 86 2.95 7.42 -6.06
C LYS A 86 2.96 8.84 -6.59
N SER A 87 4.01 9.18 -7.32
CA SER A 87 4.12 10.43 -8.05
C SER A 87 3.57 10.26 -9.46
N LEU A 88 2.59 11.07 -9.83
CA LEU A 88 2.01 11.18 -11.15
C LEU A 88 2.40 12.52 -11.74
N GLU A 89 2.84 12.52 -13.00
CA GLU A 89 3.24 13.74 -13.71
C GLU A 89 2.27 14.04 -14.84
N ILE A 90 1.88 15.31 -14.94
CA ILE A 90 0.99 15.82 -15.98
C ILE A 90 1.84 16.51 -17.04
N HIS A 91 1.69 16.05 -18.29
CA HIS A 91 2.33 16.65 -19.45
C HIS A 91 1.27 17.32 -20.34
N GLY A 92 1.38 18.64 -20.50
CA GLY A 92 0.52 19.41 -21.38
C GLY A 92 0.72 20.92 -21.20
N VAL A 93 0.53 21.69 -22.26
CA VAL A 93 0.58 23.15 -22.20
C VAL A 93 -0.74 23.65 -21.62
N GLY A 94 -0.70 24.29 -20.45
CA GLY A 94 -1.89 24.80 -19.77
C GLY A 94 -2.60 23.79 -18.86
N TYR A 95 -2.10 22.54 -18.76
CA TYR A 95 -2.64 21.58 -17.79
C TYR A 95 -2.22 21.94 -16.38
N ARG A 96 -3.15 21.83 -15.44
CA ARG A 96 -2.93 22.20 -14.03
C ARG A 96 -3.68 21.26 -13.12
N ALA A 97 -3.03 20.82 -12.05
CA ALA A 97 -3.67 20.17 -10.91
C ALA A 97 -3.74 21.14 -9.73
N GLN A 98 -4.76 21.03 -8.90
CA GLN A 98 -4.89 21.81 -7.67
C GLN A 98 -5.70 21.01 -6.67
N VAL A 99 -5.33 21.08 -5.39
CA VAL A 99 -6.09 20.45 -4.31
C VAL A 99 -7.05 21.50 -3.75
N GLN A 100 -8.35 21.23 -3.82
CA GLN A 100 -9.38 22.08 -3.23
C GLN A 100 -9.97 21.38 -2.01
N GLY A 101 -9.53 21.80 -0.82
CA GLY A 101 -9.87 21.09 0.42
C GLY A 101 -9.22 19.71 0.46
N LYS A 102 -10.00 18.67 0.18
CA LYS A 102 -9.52 17.28 0.04
C LYS A 102 -9.53 16.79 -1.40
N ASP A 103 -10.29 17.45 -2.27
CA ASP A 103 -10.53 16.96 -3.62
C ASP A 103 -9.42 17.43 -4.56
N LEU A 104 -9.03 16.55 -5.48
CA LEU A 104 -8.07 16.86 -6.53
C LEU A 104 -8.83 17.39 -7.75
N VAL A 105 -8.62 18.65 -8.08
CA VAL A 105 -9.19 19.33 -9.25
C VAL A 105 -8.17 19.37 -10.37
N LEU A 106 -8.51 18.77 -11.51
CA LEU A 106 -7.67 18.67 -12.69
C LEU A 106 -8.25 19.51 -13.84
N ASN A 107 -7.43 20.43 -14.34
CA ASN A 107 -7.69 21.20 -15.54
C ASN A 107 -6.86 20.62 -16.68
N LEU A 108 -7.46 19.77 -17.51
CA LEU A 108 -6.80 19.06 -18.61
C LEU A 108 -7.26 19.53 -19.99
N GLY A 109 -7.80 20.74 -20.10
CA GLY A 109 -8.32 21.28 -21.37
C GLY A 109 -9.74 20.81 -21.74
N PHE A 110 -10.44 20.13 -20.84
CA PHE A 110 -11.88 19.88 -20.98
C PHE A 110 -12.69 21.16 -20.72
N SER A 111 -13.93 21.21 -21.22
CA SER A 111 -14.84 22.34 -20.99
C SER A 111 -15.19 22.60 -19.52
N HIS A 112 -15.00 21.59 -18.67
CA HIS A 112 -15.22 21.67 -17.22
C HIS A 112 -14.04 21.01 -16.47
N PRO A 113 -13.71 21.47 -15.25
CA PRO A 113 -12.70 20.84 -14.42
C PRO A 113 -13.13 19.42 -13.99
N VAL A 114 -12.17 18.52 -13.88
CA VAL A 114 -12.39 17.16 -13.36
C VAL A 114 -12.05 17.13 -11.88
N THR A 115 -13.03 16.92 -11.03
CA THR A 115 -12.85 16.83 -9.57
C THR A 115 -12.83 15.37 -9.13
N ILE A 116 -11.82 14.98 -8.36
CA ILE A 116 -11.63 13.63 -7.83
C ILE A 116 -11.60 13.71 -6.31
N ALA A 117 -12.60 13.12 -5.66
CA ALA A 117 -12.61 12.98 -4.21
C ALA A 117 -11.66 11.84 -3.76
N PRO A 118 -10.84 12.04 -2.72
CA PRO A 118 -9.96 11.00 -2.22
C PRO A 118 -10.78 9.89 -1.55
N PRO A 119 -10.53 8.62 -1.86
CA PRO A 119 -11.10 7.51 -1.11
C PRO A 119 -10.48 7.47 0.30
N GLU A 120 -11.15 6.79 1.23
CA GLU A 120 -10.71 6.72 2.63
C GLU A 120 -9.28 6.20 2.78
N GLY A 121 -8.46 6.99 3.50
CA GLY A 121 -7.05 6.66 3.77
C GLY A 121 -6.07 7.09 2.67
N ILE A 122 -6.53 7.79 1.63
CA ILE A 122 -5.68 8.42 0.61
C ILE A 122 -5.63 9.94 0.80
N THR A 123 -4.44 10.50 0.62
CA THR A 123 -4.23 11.95 0.54
C THR A 123 -3.61 12.33 -0.81
N PHE A 124 -4.07 13.44 -1.36
CA PHE A 124 -3.50 14.05 -2.56
C PHE A 124 -2.67 15.26 -2.18
N GLU A 125 -1.43 15.30 -2.65
CA GLU A 125 -0.55 16.46 -2.58
C GLU A 125 -0.21 16.89 -3.99
N VAL A 126 -0.27 18.19 -4.26
CA VAL A 126 0.15 18.76 -5.54
C VAL A 126 1.41 19.58 -5.30
N VAL A 127 2.52 19.13 -5.84
CA VAL A 127 3.81 19.82 -5.74
C VAL A 127 3.98 20.72 -6.95
N GLN A 128 4.24 22.00 -6.70
CA GLN A 128 4.58 22.96 -7.74
C GLN A 128 6.09 22.91 -7.96
N GLU A 129 6.54 22.73 -9.20
CA GLU A 129 7.95 22.90 -9.54
C GLU A 129 8.26 24.37 -9.88
N ASP A 130 9.48 24.81 -9.57
CA ASP A 130 10.01 26.18 -9.65
C ASP A 130 9.92 26.87 -11.03
N ARG A 131 9.40 26.19 -12.06
CA ARG A 131 9.20 26.73 -13.42
C ARG A 131 7.73 27.03 -13.74
N GLY A 132 6.89 27.23 -12.72
CA GLY A 132 5.50 27.69 -12.89
C GLY A 132 4.56 26.66 -13.54
N ARG A 133 4.97 25.39 -13.62
CA ARG A 133 4.14 24.28 -14.11
C ARG A 133 3.74 23.40 -12.93
N ILE A 134 2.45 23.40 -12.61
CA ILE A 134 1.90 22.53 -11.57
C ILE A 134 1.68 21.15 -12.18
N ASN A 135 2.71 20.31 -12.13
CA ASN A 135 2.73 19.08 -12.90
C ASN A 135 2.84 17.80 -12.09
N ARG A 136 3.08 17.84 -10.77
CA ARG A 136 3.29 16.60 -9.98
C ARG A 136 2.22 16.41 -8.91
N ILE A 137 1.46 15.34 -9.04
CA ILE A 137 0.50 14.88 -8.04
C ILE A 137 1.13 13.72 -7.29
N VAL A 138 1.21 13.82 -5.97
CA VAL A 138 1.64 12.74 -5.10
C VAL A 138 0.41 12.17 -4.41
N VAL A 139 0.10 10.91 -4.73
CA VAL A 139 -0.93 10.13 -4.04
C VAL A 139 -0.26 9.39 -2.90
N SER A 140 -0.64 9.69 -1.67
CA SER A 140 -0.11 9.04 -0.47
C SER A 140 -1.18 8.23 0.25
N GLY A 141 -0.80 7.12 0.87
CA GLY A 141 -1.73 6.29 1.65
C GLY A 141 -1.03 5.14 2.36
N ILE A 142 -1.71 4.49 3.30
CA ILE A 142 -1.17 3.36 4.05
C ILE A 142 -1.32 2.02 3.31
N ASP A 143 -2.34 1.89 2.46
CA ASP A 143 -2.63 0.67 1.72
C ASP A 143 -2.10 0.75 0.29
N LYS A 144 -1.13 -0.13 -0.03
CA LYS A 144 -0.54 -0.23 -1.36
C LYS A 144 -1.53 -0.60 -2.47
N GLN A 145 -2.62 -1.28 -2.14
CA GLN A 145 -3.63 -1.65 -3.14
C GLN A 145 -4.52 -0.47 -3.51
N LYS A 146 -4.76 0.42 -2.55
CA LYS A 146 -5.56 1.64 -2.75
C LYS A 146 -4.75 2.74 -3.44
N VAL A 147 -3.47 2.88 -3.12
CA VAL A 147 -2.51 3.83 -3.75
C VAL A 147 -2.05 3.31 -5.10
#